data_AF-A0A1I4EEG3-F1
#
_entry.id   AF-A0A1I4EEG3-F1
#
_cell.length_a   1.000
_cell.length_b   1.000
_cell.length_c   1.000
_cell.angle_alpha   90.00
_cell.angle_beta   90.00
_cell.angle_gamma   90.00
#
_symmetry.space_group_name_H-M   'P 1'
#
loop_
_entity.id
_entity.type
_entity.pdbx_description
1 polymer ?
#
loop_
_entity_poly.entity_id
_entity_poly.type
_entity_poly.pdbx_seq_one_letter_code
_entity_poly.pdbx_strand_id
1 'polypeptide(L)'
;MDERFIFPFAMVEKGKKIIIYGAGNIGKELYSQMIITEYCKVVHWVDSNAAFYQEKGLDVEDIHVIDDTVYDYIIIAIGRKDVADSVIKTLIDNYHVDKSKIIWNDYAYNCLIPTDIRYDEIDYDEGVLELINPKDLLDGKNMELIVRYILAKDIKKHIYIKQHMSLYQRFCMTVSLGREDLNEYQAKLFTDYDKKEGLDVFVDKFKELVASMEKEGFIKEKFIPVTEKGKLINGKHRFAAALALEEDIWIKTYTSMEGYNMDIDWFKNNGFSSEDIALLLYSFCEVYVRCGMFLLFGSMKSHWEYITAQIKKTLNVVGYLDYDFKDNWIGFCNLIRDNYWDNDHDWANIEEKLHFLLMSPLQVRVVVVSANDQCDLYNRIKDKKNEIRKIFWNEIKKDTLIIHGSDSFYEYDHMKNIWLNTNSIKYAAMRVLNGTRMMMNVKMKQLKKYLSEMRIPHDHVCILGSAGMELYGLRVSDDLDFCVHPIDRYKVIQSKLPKDVNLKRQNSVMVGDGVCYTDEMIIEEPDFHYMFNGLKFLNLDILRNMKKYRNMDKDVVDVRLIDIFYDSLKAFDDKELVRKQMESQLNRRY
;
A
#
# COMPACT_ATOMS: atom_id res chain seq x y z
N MET A 1 -35.20 8.96 -6.21
CA MET A 1 -33.94 8.34 -5.75
C MET A 1 -33.23 9.40 -4.92
N ASP A 2 -32.81 9.09 -3.70
CA ASP A 2 -31.96 10.01 -2.95
C ASP A 2 -30.64 10.18 -3.71
N GLU A 3 -30.34 11.40 -4.13
CA GLU A 3 -29.05 11.75 -4.73
C GLU A 3 -27.97 11.55 -3.65
N ARG A 4 -27.05 10.61 -3.89
CA ARG A 4 -25.89 10.35 -3.04
C ARG A 4 -24.63 10.78 -3.77
N PHE A 5 -23.67 11.28 -3.01
CA PHE A 5 -22.51 12.00 -3.53
C PHE A 5 -21.23 11.33 -3.07
N ILE A 6 -20.23 11.22 -3.94
CA ILE A 6 -18.94 10.64 -3.59
C ILE A 6 -17.89 11.73 -3.36
N PHE A 7 -17.05 11.55 -2.35
CA PHE A 7 -15.88 12.40 -2.15
C PHE A 7 -14.95 12.29 -3.37
N PRO A 8 -14.38 13.41 -3.87
CA PRO A 8 -13.53 13.40 -5.04
C PRO A 8 -12.14 12.90 -4.67
N PHE A 9 -12.02 11.61 -4.31
CA PHE A 9 -10.77 10.97 -3.90
C PHE A 9 -9.66 11.21 -4.94
N ALA A 10 -10.00 11.26 -6.23
CA ALA A 10 -9.07 11.49 -7.33
C ALA A 10 -8.45 12.89 -7.35
N MET A 11 -9.08 13.87 -6.70
CA MET A 11 -8.64 15.27 -6.70
C MET A 11 -7.94 15.67 -5.40
N VAL A 12 -7.94 14.81 -4.39
CA VAL A 12 -7.45 15.13 -3.04
C VAL A 12 -6.50 14.04 -2.56
N GLU A 13 -5.27 14.43 -2.25
CA GLU A 13 -4.28 13.50 -1.69
C GLU A 13 -4.68 13.00 -0.29
N LYS A 14 -4.42 11.71 -0.03
CA LYS A 14 -4.67 11.05 1.27
C LYS A 14 -3.92 11.74 2.41
N GLY A 15 -4.53 11.79 3.59
CA GLY A 15 -3.94 12.29 4.83
C GLY A 15 -3.88 13.82 4.96
N LYS A 16 -4.27 14.57 3.93
CA LYS A 16 -4.29 16.03 3.93
C LYS A 16 -5.33 16.61 4.89
N LYS A 17 -5.07 17.83 5.36
CA LYS A 17 -5.99 18.64 6.15
C LYS A 17 -6.95 19.37 5.23
N ILE A 18 -8.24 19.10 5.37
CA ILE A 18 -9.27 19.66 4.50
C ILE A 18 -10.32 20.45 5.28
N ILE A 19 -10.84 21.49 4.65
CA ILE A 19 -12.07 22.16 5.06
C ILE A 19 -13.18 21.70 4.11
N ILE A 20 -14.31 21.26 4.65
CA ILE A 20 -15.51 20.98 3.84
C ILE A 20 -16.39 22.24 3.88
N TYR A 21 -16.63 22.86 2.73
CA TYR A 21 -17.48 24.03 2.60
C TYR A 21 -18.85 23.64 2.09
N GLY A 22 -19.89 23.84 2.91
CA GLY A 22 -21.27 23.48 2.66
C GLY A 22 -21.70 22.34 3.58
N ALA A 23 -22.81 22.55 4.28
CA ALA A 23 -23.43 21.58 5.20
C ALA A 23 -24.80 21.08 4.69
N GLY A 24 -25.10 21.32 3.41
CA GLY A 24 -26.20 20.70 2.69
C GLY A 24 -26.05 19.17 2.53
N ASN A 25 -26.90 18.56 1.71
CA ASN A 25 -26.90 17.09 1.54
C ASN A 25 -25.54 16.53 1.10
N ILE A 26 -24.88 17.19 0.14
CA ILE A 26 -23.53 16.82 -0.32
C ILE A 26 -22.54 16.91 0.85
N GLY A 27 -22.52 18.04 1.56
CA GLY A 27 -21.61 18.28 2.69
C GLY A 27 -21.69 17.22 3.78
N LYS A 28 -22.90 16.84 4.18
CA LYS A 28 -23.15 15.78 5.17
C LYS A 28 -22.60 14.44 4.71
N GLU A 29 -22.85 14.07 3.46
CA GLU A 29 -22.41 12.81 2.88
C GLU A 29 -20.87 12.75 2.81
N LEU A 30 -20.24 13.82 2.33
CA LEU A 30 -18.77 13.92 2.27
C LEU A 30 -18.15 13.89 3.67
N TYR A 31 -18.70 14.61 4.63
CA TYR A 31 -18.23 14.60 6.01
C TYR A 31 -18.32 13.19 6.61
N SER A 32 -19.47 12.51 6.45
CA SER A 32 -19.66 11.13 6.90
C SER A 32 -18.63 10.18 6.27
N GLN A 33 -18.35 10.32 4.97
CA GLN A 33 -17.33 9.53 4.29
C GLN A 33 -15.94 9.74 4.90
N MET A 34 -15.58 10.97 5.25
CA MET A 34 -14.29 11.25 5.89
C MET A 34 -14.17 10.67 7.30
N ILE A 35 -15.26 10.70 8.08
CA ILE A 35 -15.28 10.07 9.40
C ILE A 35 -15.13 8.55 9.30
N ILE A 36 -15.82 7.91 8.36
CA ILE A 36 -15.79 6.46 8.21
C ILE A 36 -14.46 5.98 7.61
N THR A 37 -14.01 6.60 6.53
CA THR A 37 -12.84 6.15 5.79
C THR A 37 -11.52 6.64 6.37
N GLU A 38 -11.57 7.71 7.17
CA GLU A 38 -10.42 8.45 7.70
C GLU A 38 -9.40 8.85 6.61
N TYR A 39 -9.88 9.09 5.39
CA TYR A 39 -9.03 9.36 4.23
C TYR A 39 -8.27 10.69 4.35
N CYS A 40 -8.95 11.74 4.81
CA CYS A 40 -8.38 13.06 5.08
C CYS A 40 -8.73 13.50 6.50
N LYS A 41 -7.95 14.42 7.05
CA LYS A 41 -8.29 15.08 8.32
C LYS A 41 -9.19 16.28 8.04
N VAL A 42 -10.47 16.18 8.36
CA VAL A 42 -11.37 17.33 8.35
C VAL A 42 -10.98 18.25 9.51
N VAL A 43 -10.48 19.46 9.20
CA VAL A 43 -10.12 20.45 10.23
C VAL A 43 -11.30 21.34 10.60
N HIS A 44 -12.11 21.72 9.61
CA HIS A 44 -13.39 22.41 9.82
C HIS A 44 -14.42 21.91 8.81
N TRP A 45 -15.67 21.90 9.24
CA TRP A 45 -16.83 21.78 8.37
C TRP A 45 -17.59 23.10 8.45
N VAL A 46 -17.63 23.88 7.37
CA VAL A 46 -18.14 25.25 7.39
C VAL A 46 -19.35 25.44 6.50
N ASP A 47 -20.23 26.36 6.84
CA ASP A 47 -21.35 26.78 6.00
C ASP A 47 -21.68 28.26 6.27
N SER A 48 -22.16 28.99 5.25
CA SER A 48 -22.58 30.38 5.43
C SER A 48 -23.83 30.53 6.32
N ASN A 49 -24.53 29.43 6.60
CA ASN A 49 -25.63 29.34 7.55
C ASN A 49 -25.30 28.38 8.70
N ALA A 50 -24.08 28.46 9.25
CA ALA A 50 -23.59 27.59 10.33
C ALA A 50 -24.56 27.49 11.52
N ALA A 51 -25.12 28.62 11.97
CA ALA A 51 -26.05 28.67 13.11
C ALA A 51 -27.25 27.72 12.94
N PHE A 52 -27.85 27.65 11.74
CA PHE A 52 -28.96 26.75 11.45
C PHE A 52 -28.58 25.26 11.58
N TYR A 53 -27.35 24.90 11.23
CA TYR A 53 -26.87 23.52 11.32
C TYR A 53 -26.41 23.15 12.74
N GLN A 54 -25.83 24.10 13.47
CA GLN A 54 -25.50 23.96 14.90
C GLN A 54 -26.76 23.72 15.74
N GLU A 55 -27.86 24.44 15.47
CA GLU A 55 -29.16 24.20 16.12
C GLU A 55 -29.69 22.77 15.89
N LYS A 56 -29.23 22.10 14.83
CA LYS A 56 -29.55 20.70 14.52
C LYS A 56 -28.53 19.70 15.07
N GLY A 57 -27.60 20.16 15.91
CA GLY A 57 -26.57 19.35 16.56
C GLY A 57 -25.41 18.95 15.64
N LEU A 58 -25.23 19.63 14.51
CA LEU A 58 -24.08 19.40 13.62
C LEU A 58 -22.92 20.31 14.01
N ASP A 59 -21.71 19.77 13.98
CA ASP A 59 -20.46 20.48 14.24
C ASP A 59 -20.03 21.28 13.00
N VAL A 60 -20.85 22.26 12.64
CA VAL A 60 -20.64 23.16 11.50
C VAL A 60 -20.23 24.53 12.03
N GLU A 61 -19.17 25.09 11.49
CA GLU A 61 -18.61 26.38 11.88
C GLU A 61 -18.88 27.46 10.83
N ASP A 62 -18.73 28.72 11.24
CA ASP A 62 -18.79 29.84 10.33
C ASP A 62 -17.53 29.89 9.45
N ILE A 63 -17.68 30.35 8.21
CA ILE A 63 -16.61 30.50 7.23
C ILE A 63 -15.39 31.29 7.74
N HIS A 64 -15.56 32.21 8.69
CA HIS A 64 -14.47 33.04 9.21
C HIS A 64 -13.31 32.25 9.85
N VAL A 65 -13.51 30.99 10.25
CA VAL A 65 -12.43 30.15 10.80
C VAL A 65 -11.32 29.81 9.79
N ILE A 66 -11.57 30.04 8.49
CA ILE A 66 -10.60 29.75 7.42
C ILE A 66 -9.33 30.57 7.56
N ASP A 67 -9.42 31.84 7.98
CA ASP A 67 -8.28 32.78 8.00
C ASP A 67 -7.19 32.37 9.00
N ASP A 68 -7.59 31.76 10.12
CA ASP A 68 -6.69 31.37 11.21
C ASP A 68 -6.30 29.88 11.17
N THR A 69 -6.67 29.17 10.11
CA THR A 69 -6.50 27.71 10.04
C THR A 69 -5.45 27.27 9.01
N VAL A 70 -4.60 26.34 9.41
CA VAL A 70 -3.70 25.64 8.50
C VAL A 70 -4.42 24.46 7.83
N TYR A 71 -4.66 24.60 6.53
CA TYR A 71 -5.26 23.57 5.67
C TYR A 71 -4.52 23.43 4.33
N ASP A 72 -4.70 22.26 3.72
CA ASP A 72 -4.17 21.94 2.39
C ASP A 72 -5.20 22.26 1.30
N TYR A 73 -6.47 21.86 1.50
CA TYR A 73 -7.55 22.05 0.53
C TYR A 73 -8.87 22.53 1.15
N ILE A 74 -9.68 23.25 0.38
CA ILE A 74 -11.10 23.52 0.65
C ILE A 74 -11.94 22.76 -0.37
N ILE A 75 -12.80 21.87 0.11
CA ILE A 75 -13.70 21.06 -0.71
C ILE A 75 -15.07 21.73 -0.76
N ILE A 76 -15.50 22.20 -1.93
CA ILE A 76 -16.77 22.89 -2.11
C ILE A 76 -17.90 21.88 -2.30
N ALA A 77 -18.61 21.55 -1.23
CA ALA A 77 -19.69 20.57 -1.20
C ALA A 77 -21.05 21.15 -1.66
N ILE A 78 -21.06 21.76 -2.85
CA ILE A 78 -22.22 22.44 -3.44
C ILE A 78 -22.43 21.94 -4.87
N GLY A 79 -23.59 21.33 -5.16
CA GLY A 79 -23.81 20.64 -6.44
C GLY A 79 -24.11 21.59 -7.59
N ARG A 80 -24.75 22.73 -7.33
CA ARG A 80 -25.01 23.69 -8.39
C ARG A 80 -23.77 24.51 -8.70
N LYS A 81 -23.32 24.41 -9.95
CA LYS A 81 -22.11 25.09 -10.45
C LYS A 81 -22.15 26.61 -10.26
N ASP A 82 -23.29 27.26 -10.50
CA ASP A 82 -23.44 28.71 -10.35
C ASP A 82 -23.17 29.17 -8.91
N VAL A 83 -23.66 28.42 -7.92
CA VAL A 83 -23.43 28.70 -6.49
C VAL A 83 -21.99 28.38 -6.11
N ALA A 84 -21.46 27.25 -6.58
CA ALA A 84 -20.08 26.87 -6.34
C ALA A 84 -19.10 27.93 -6.90
N ASP A 85 -19.30 28.39 -8.14
CA ASP A 85 -18.51 29.45 -8.77
C ASP A 85 -18.56 30.75 -7.96
N SER A 86 -19.74 31.11 -7.41
CA SER A 86 -19.89 32.27 -6.52
C SER A 86 -19.13 32.10 -5.20
N VAL A 87 -19.14 30.90 -4.62
CA VAL A 87 -18.40 30.59 -3.39
C VAL A 87 -16.90 30.60 -3.66
N ILE A 88 -16.44 29.98 -4.74
CA ILE A 88 -15.04 29.99 -5.16
C ILE A 88 -14.55 31.43 -5.32
N LYS A 89 -15.33 32.28 -6.00
CA LYS A 89 -15.01 33.70 -6.15
C LYS A 89 -14.91 34.40 -4.79
N THR A 90 -15.83 34.13 -3.87
CA THR A 90 -15.82 34.69 -2.51
C THR A 90 -14.58 34.28 -1.73
N LEU A 91 -14.19 32.99 -1.80
CA LEU A 91 -12.99 32.48 -1.14
C LEU A 91 -11.70 33.14 -1.68
N ILE A 92 -11.63 33.38 -2.99
CA ILE A 92 -10.47 34.04 -3.61
C ILE A 92 -10.45 35.55 -3.27
N ASP A 93 -11.58 36.23 -3.45
CA ASP A 93 -11.63 37.70 -3.37
C ASP A 93 -11.61 38.20 -1.92
N ASN A 94 -12.32 37.52 -1.02
CA ASN A 94 -12.52 37.99 0.37
C ASN A 94 -11.62 37.29 1.39
N TYR A 95 -11.31 36.01 1.17
CA TYR A 95 -10.49 35.18 2.08
C TYR A 95 -9.10 34.90 1.51
N HIS A 96 -8.78 35.46 0.35
CA HIS A 96 -7.46 35.35 -0.31
C HIS A 96 -6.95 33.91 -0.45
N VAL A 97 -7.87 32.95 -0.61
CA VAL A 97 -7.54 31.54 -0.78
C VAL A 97 -6.94 31.33 -2.16
N ASP A 98 -5.79 30.67 -2.21
CA ASP A 98 -5.19 30.25 -3.48
C ASP A 98 -6.13 29.30 -4.22
N LYS A 99 -6.45 29.63 -5.48
CA LYS A 99 -7.33 28.83 -6.34
C LYS A 99 -6.89 27.36 -6.44
N SER A 100 -5.60 27.08 -6.38
CA SER A 100 -5.05 25.71 -6.43
C SER A 100 -5.44 24.86 -5.21
N LYS A 101 -5.84 25.48 -4.09
CA LYS A 101 -6.34 24.81 -2.89
C LYS A 101 -7.84 24.53 -2.92
N ILE A 102 -8.58 25.06 -3.89
CA ILE A 102 -10.03 24.94 -3.94
C ILE A 102 -10.41 23.79 -4.88
N ILE A 103 -11.11 22.80 -4.34
CA ILE A 103 -11.54 21.60 -5.07
C ILE A 103 -13.07 21.62 -5.18
N TRP A 104 -13.57 21.56 -6.42
CA TRP A 104 -14.99 21.41 -6.72
C TRP A 104 -15.16 20.41 -7.87
N ASN A 105 -16.19 19.58 -7.78
CA ASN A 105 -16.63 18.67 -8.84
C ASN A 105 -18.17 18.74 -8.97
N ASP A 106 -18.73 18.18 -10.04
CA ASP A 106 -20.18 18.11 -10.25
C ASP A 106 -20.91 17.13 -9.31
N TYR A 107 -20.16 16.30 -8.57
CA TYR A 107 -20.63 15.24 -7.66
C TYR A 107 -21.65 14.28 -8.29
N ALA A 108 -21.72 14.22 -9.62
CA ALA A 108 -22.60 13.31 -10.33
C ALA A 108 -22.05 11.89 -10.19
N TYR A 109 -22.78 11.04 -9.46
CA TYR A 109 -22.42 9.64 -9.34
C TYR A 109 -22.87 8.88 -10.58
N ASN A 110 -21.92 8.49 -11.42
CA ASN A 110 -22.14 7.48 -12.46
C ASN A 110 -21.79 6.11 -11.85
N CYS A 111 -22.80 5.31 -11.54
CA CYS A 111 -22.58 3.93 -11.11
C CYS A 111 -21.76 3.20 -12.19
N LEU A 112 -20.57 2.70 -11.82
CA LEU A 112 -19.65 2.05 -12.76
C LEU A 112 -20.07 0.61 -13.10
N ILE A 113 -21.14 0.08 -12.51
CA ILE A 113 -21.70 -1.19 -12.94
C ILE A 113 -22.33 -0.93 -14.32
N PRO A 114 -21.81 -1.50 -15.41
CA PRO A 114 -22.40 -1.31 -16.72
C PRO A 114 -23.85 -1.77 -16.65
N THR A 115 -24.79 -0.84 -16.87
CA THR A 115 -26.22 -1.16 -17.02
C THR A 115 -26.49 -1.92 -18.33
N ASP A 116 -25.47 -2.08 -19.18
CA ASP A 116 -25.56 -2.66 -20.52
C ASP A 116 -25.41 -4.19 -20.55
N ILE A 117 -25.27 -4.87 -19.41
CA ILE A 117 -25.37 -6.34 -19.39
C ILE A 117 -26.84 -6.70 -19.60
N ARG A 118 -27.17 -7.20 -20.80
CA ARG A 118 -28.49 -7.76 -21.13
C ARG A 118 -28.69 -9.12 -20.46
N TYR A 119 -29.20 -9.10 -19.24
CA TYR A 119 -29.50 -10.31 -18.45
C TYR A 119 -30.69 -11.13 -19.00
N ASP A 120 -31.45 -10.55 -19.92
CA ASP A 120 -32.63 -11.07 -20.58
C ASP A 120 -32.33 -12.11 -21.69
N GLU A 121 -31.07 -12.25 -22.12
CA GLU A 121 -30.62 -13.19 -23.16
C GLU A 121 -29.77 -14.37 -22.60
N ILE A 122 -29.71 -14.54 -21.28
CA ILE A 122 -28.89 -15.60 -20.65
C ILE A 122 -29.66 -16.93 -20.65
N ASP A 123 -29.08 -17.97 -21.23
CA ASP A 123 -29.50 -19.35 -20.96
C ASP A 123 -28.91 -19.80 -19.62
N TYR A 124 -29.75 -19.84 -18.59
CA TYR A 124 -29.34 -20.10 -17.20
C TYR A 124 -28.89 -21.56 -16.97
N ASP A 125 -29.29 -22.47 -17.87
CA ASP A 125 -28.95 -23.89 -17.79
C ASP A 125 -27.65 -24.23 -18.53
N GLU A 126 -27.17 -23.36 -19.42
CA GLU A 126 -25.96 -23.57 -20.22
C GLU A 126 -24.67 -23.53 -19.37
N GLY A 127 -23.75 -24.47 -19.58
CA GLY A 127 -22.41 -24.51 -18.95
C GLY A 127 -22.19 -25.67 -17.98
N VAL A 128 -20.95 -26.16 -17.90
CA VAL A 128 -20.52 -27.24 -16.99
C VAL A 128 -19.86 -26.64 -15.75
N LEU A 129 -20.14 -27.21 -14.58
CA LEU A 129 -19.44 -26.84 -13.34
C LEU A 129 -18.04 -27.45 -13.32
N GLU A 130 -17.04 -26.62 -13.15
CA GLU A 130 -15.63 -27.01 -13.10
C GLU A 130 -15.01 -26.57 -11.78
N LEU A 131 -14.22 -27.44 -11.14
CA LEU A 131 -13.43 -27.12 -9.96
C LEU A 131 -12.05 -26.66 -10.42
N ILE A 132 -11.63 -25.47 -10.00
CA ILE A 132 -10.36 -24.88 -10.41
C ILE A 132 -9.65 -24.22 -9.24
N ASN A 133 -8.35 -23.99 -9.39
CA ASN A 133 -7.64 -23.12 -8.47
C ASN A 133 -7.95 -21.65 -8.81
N PRO A 134 -8.36 -20.80 -7.85
CA PRO A 134 -8.67 -19.41 -8.14
C PRO A 134 -7.46 -18.63 -8.70
N LYS A 135 -6.22 -19.03 -8.41
CA LYS A 135 -5.02 -18.39 -8.96
C LYS A 135 -4.95 -18.49 -10.49
N ASP A 136 -5.58 -19.49 -11.10
CA ASP A 136 -5.58 -19.68 -12.55
C ASP A 136 -6.46 -18.66 -13.31
N LEU A 137 -7.43 -18.04 -12.62
CA LEU A 137 -8.26 -16.95 -13.17
C LEU A 137 -7.80 -15.56 -12.73
N LEU A 138 -6.78 -15.47 -11.88
CA LEU A 138 -6.26 -14.19 -11.44
C LEU A 138 -5.42 -13.55 -12.56
N ASP A 139 -5.67 -12.29 -12.85
CA ASP A 139 -4.92 -11.50 -13.83
C ASP A 139 -4.70 -10.09 -13.29
N GLY A 140 -3.65 -9.42 -13.76
CA GLY A 140 -3.30 -8.05 -13.35
C GLY A 140 -4.33 -7.00 -13.75
N LYS A 141 -5.35 -7.39 -14.52
CA LYS A 141 -6.49 -6.54 -14.87
C LYS A 141 -7.59 -6.52 -13.80
N ASN A 142 -7.57 -7.45 -12.83
CA ASN A 142 -8.66 -7.67 -11.89
C ASN A 142 -8.25 -7.29 -10.46
N MET A 143 -7.66 -6.09 -10.30
CA MET A 143 -7.09 -5.65 -9.03
C MET A 143 -8.15 -5.42 -7.95
N GLU A 144 -9.43 -5.31 -8.31
CA GLU A 144 -10.54 -5.32 -7.37
C GLU A 144 -10.67 -6.62 -6.56
N LEU A 145 -10.16 -7.74 -7.09
CA LEU A 145 -10.10 -9.00 -6.35
C LEU A 145 -9.04 -8.92 -5.26
N ILE A 146 -7.93 -8.22 -5.53
CA ILE A 146 -6.83 -8.04 -4.58
C ILE A 146 -7.26 -7.18 -3.37
N VAL A 147 -8.05 -6.12 -3.57
CA VAL A 147 -8.63 -5.33 -2.47
C VAL A 147 -9.40 -6.22 -1.49
N ARG A 148 -10.23 -7.13 -2.02
CA ARG A 148 -11.03 -8.05 -1.20
C ARG A 148 -10.17 -9.13 -0.56
N TYR A 149 -9.17 -9.63 -1.29
CA TYR A 149 -8.22 -10.64 -0.80
C TYR A 149 -7.45 -10.13 0.41
N ILE A 150 -6.96 -8.88 0.38
CA ILE A 150 -6.25 -8.26 1.50
C ILE A 150 -7.12 -8.31 2.76
N LEU A 151 -8.37 -7.85 2.69
CA LEU A 151 -9.27 -7.89 3.85
C LEU A 151 -9.64 -9.33 4.27
N ALA A 152 -9.82 -10.25 3.32
CA ALA A 152 -10.07 -11.65 3.65
C ALA A 152 -8.88 -12.31 4.37
N LYS A 153 -7.64 -12.00 3.96
CA LYS A 153 -6.41 -12.43 4.63
C LYS A 153 -6.34 -11.91 6.06
N ASP A 154 -6.64 -10.63 6.27
CA ASP A 154 -6.71 -10.04 7.62
C ASP A 154 -7.74 -10.76 8.51
N ILE A 155 -8.94 -11.03 7.98
CA ILE A 155 -10.01 -11.74 8.70
C ILE A 155 -9.56 -13.15 9.09
N LYS A 156 -9.00 -13.91 8.14
CA LYS A 156 -8.46 -15.27 8.36
C LYS A 156 -7.39 -15.27 9.45
N LYS A 157 -6.47 -14.30 9.42
CA LYS A 157 -5.39 -14.20 10.41
C LYS A 157 -5.84 -13.57 11.74
N HIS A 158 -7.10 -13.16 11.86
CA HIS A 158 -7.64 -12.42 13.00
C HIS A 158 -6.85 -11.15 13.34
N ILE A 159 -6.41 -10.44 12.30
CA ILE A 159 -5.66 -9.18 12.42
C ILE A 159 -6.56 -8.02 11.98
N TYR A 160 -6.45 -6.88 12.65
CA TYR A 160 -7.07 -5.64 12.20
C TYR A 160 -5.99 -4.65 11.76
N ILE A 161 -5.92 -4.41 10.45
CA ILE A 161 -5.06 -3.39 9.86
C ILE A 161 -5.94 -2.26 9.33
N LYS A 162 -5.83 -1.09 9.97
CA LYS A 162 -6.67 0.08 9.70
C LYS A 162 -6.61 0.50 8.23
N GLN A 163 -5.43 0.46 7.63
CA GLN A 163 -5.19 0.84 6.24
C GLN A 163 -5.93 -0.09 5.27
N HIS A 164 -5.96 -1.39 5.54
CA HIS A 164 -6.66 -2.39 4.74
C HIS A 164 -8.17 -2.21 4.81
N MET A 165 -8.70 -1.97 6.02
CA MET A 165 -10.13 -1.67 6.21
C MET A 165 -10.54 -0.40 5.45
N SER A 166 -9.77 0.68 5.58
CA SER A 166 -10.02 1.94 4.86
C SER A 166 -9.95 1.77 3.35
N LEU A 167 -9.00 0.97 2.83
CA LEU A 167 -8.90 0.64 1.40
C LEU A 167 -10.17 -0.06 0.91
N TYR A 168 -10.63 -1.09 1.62
CA TYR A 168 -11.84 -1.83 1.26
C TYR A 168 -13.10 -0.96 1.31
N GLN A 169 -13.27 -0.16 2.38
CA GLN A 169 -14.44 0.72 2.53
C GLN A 169 -14.49 1.78 1.43
N ARG A 170 -13.37 2.44 1.13
CA ARG A 170 -13.30 3.39 0.00
C ARG A 170 -13.60 2.70 -1.32
N PHE A 171 -13.07 1.51 -1.54
CA PHE A 171 -13.41 0.73 -2.73
C PHE A 171 -14.92 0.45 -2.84
N CYS A 172 -15.58 0.02 -1.77
CA CYS A 172 -17.04 -0.17 -1.76
C CYS A 172 -17.80 1.14 -2.00
N MET A 173 -17.32 2.28 -1.48
CA MET A 173 -17.89 3.60 -1.77
C MET A 173 -17.75 3.97 -3.24
N THR A 174 -16.56 3.80 -3.81
CA THR A 174 -16.26 4.14 -5.21
C THR A 174 -17.05 3.30 -6.20
N VAL A 175 -17.22 2.01 -5.94
CA VAL A 175 -17.89 1.11 -6.88
C VAL A 175 -19.41 1.16 -6.78
N SER A 176 -19.94 1.32 -5.57
CA SER A 176 -21.38 1.14 -5.36
C SER A 176 -22.01 2.02 -4.27
N LEU A 177 -21.30 3.05 -3.78
CA LEU A 177 -21.72 3.89 -2.66
C LEU A 177 -22.15 3.09 -1.41
N GLY A 178 -21.48 1.95 -1.18
CA GLY A 178 -21.83 1.05 -0.09
C GLY A 178 -23.22 0.41 -0.22
N ARG A 179 -23.70 0.21 -1.46
CA ARG A 179 -24.94 -0.51 -1.76
C ARG A 179 -24.73 -1.67 -2.72
N GLU A 180 -25.58 -2.67 -2.62
CA GLU A 180 -25.72 -3.70 -3.64
C GLU A 180 -27.16 -3.58 -4.17
N ASP A 181 -27.34 -2.86 -5.28
CA ASP A 181 -28.64 -2.66 -5.92
C ASP A 181 -28.71 -3.53 -7.18
N LEU A 182 -28.99 -4.83 -6.99
CA LEU A 182 -29.21 -5.75 -8.11
C LEU A 182 -30.65 -5.63 -8.62
N ASN A 183 -30.82 -5.60 -9.94
CA ASN A 183 -32.14 -5.67 -10.57
C ASN A 183 -32.75 -7.07 -10.42
N GLU A 184 -34.06 -7.21 -10.69
CA GLU A 184 -34.80 -8.45 -10.46
C GLU A 184 -34.27 -9.65 -11.27
N TYR A 185 -33.62 -9.41 -12.42
CA TYR A 185 -32.98 -10.45 -13.24
C TYR A 185 -31.62 -10.86 -12.67
N GLN A 186 -30.82 -9.89 -12.22
CA GLN A 186 -29.59 -10.15 -11.50
C GLN A 186 -29.91 -10.96 -10.25
N ALA A 187 -30.89 -10.56 -9.44
CA ALA A 187 -31.31 -11.25 -8.22
C ALA A 187 -31.62 -12.74 -8.45
N LYS A 188 -32.19 -13.10 -9.62
CA LYS A 188 -32.51 -14.49 -10.01
C LYS A 188 -31.30 -15.37 -10.30
N LEU A 189 -30.11 -14.80 -10.53
CA LEU A 189 -28.85 -15.57 -10.62
C LEU A 189 -28.40 -16.11 -9.25
N PHE A 190 -29.11 -15.80 -8.14
CA PHE A 190 -28.64 -16.05 -6.78
C PHE A 190 -29.70 -16.78 -5.95
N THR A 191 -29.28 -17.80 -5.21
CA THR A 191 -30.13 -18.43 -4.17
C THR A 191 -30.09 -17.67 -2.83
N ASP A 192 -29.08 -16.81 -2.63
CA ASP A 192 -28.71 -16.22 -1.33
C ASP A 192 -28.56 -14.67 -1.39
N TYR A 193 -29.32 -13.99 -2.25
CA TYR A 193 -29.22 -12.53 -2.34
C TYR A 193 -29.80 -11.83 -1.10
N ASP A 194 -28.91 -11.28 -0.28
CA ASP A 194 -29.23 -10.33 0.79
C ASP A 194 -28.86 -8.92 0.33
N LYS A 195 -29.83 -8.01 0.26
CA LYS A 195 -29.57 -6.59 -0.02
C LYS A 195 -28.63 -6.01 1.04
N LYS A 196 -27.49 -5.46 0.61
CA LYS A 196 -26.53 -4.79 1.49
C LYS A 196 -26.63 -3.27 1.34
N GLU A 197 -26.79 -2.58 2.46
CA GLU A 197 -26.79 -1.13 2.50
C GLU A 197 -25.98 -0.65 3.71
N GLY A 198 -24.95 0.15 3.44
CA GLY A 198 -24.01 0.65 4.45
C GLY A 198 -22.72 -0.17 4.50
N LEU A 199 -21.60 0.52 4.77
CA LEU A 199 -20.27 -0.08 4.74
C LEU A 199 -20.08 -1.16 5.82
N ASP A 200 -20.66 -0.97 7.00
CA ASP A 200 -20.57 -1.95 8.09
C ASP A 200 -21.23 -3.28 7.69
N VAL A 201 -22.39 -3.21 7.02
CA VAL A 201 -23.09 -4.40 6.51
C VAL A 201 -22.24 -5.13 5.46
N PHE A 202 -21.55 -4.40 4.58
CA PHE A 202 -20.62 -5.00 3.62
C PHE A 202 -19.48 -5.74 4.32
N VAL A 203 -18.87 -5.12 5.32
CA VAL A 203 -17.76 -5.69 6.08
C VAL A 203 -18.22 -6.92 6.87
N ASP A 204 -19.33 -6.83 7.59
CA ASP A 204 -19.82 -7.91 8.44
C ASP A 204 -20.29 -9.12 7.63
N LYS A 205 -21.02 -8.90 6.52
CA LYS A 205 -21.35 -9.98 5.58
C LYS A 205 -20.11 -10.63 4.98
N PHE A 206 -19.03 -9.86 4.75
CA PHE A 206 -17.79 -10.43 4.23
C PHE A 206 -17.07 -11.28 5.29
N LYS A 207 -17.05 -10.84 6.57
CA LYS A 207 -16.55 -11.65 7.68
C LYS A 207 -17.35 -12.95 7.84
N GLU A 208 -18.67 -12.88 7.78
CA GLU A 208 -19.55 -14.06 7.82
C GLU A 208 -19.22 -15.04 6.69
N LEU A 209 -19.00 -14.53 5.47
CA LEU A 209 -18.62 -15.35 4.32
C LEU A 209 -17.27 -16.06 4.54
N VAL A 210 -16.24 -15.33 4.99
CA VAL A 210 -14.91 -15.91 5.25
C VAL A 210 -15.01 -16.97 6.34
N ALA A 211 -15.70 -16.68 7.45
CA ALA A 211 -15.86 -17.62 8.56
C ALA A 211 -16.67 -18.87 8.15
N SER A 212 -17.72 -18.72 7.33
CA SER A 212 -18.47 -19.84 6.79
C SER A 212 -17.61 -20.71 5.87
N MET A 213 -16.85 -20.08 4.96
CA MET A 213 -15.98 -20.81 4.03
C MET A 213 -14.81 -21.49 4.74
N GLU A 214 -14.24 -20.89 5.78
CA GLU A 214 -13.19 -21.52 6.59
C GLU A 214 -13.68 -22.78 7.31
N LYS A 215 -14.96 -22.79 7.73
CA LYS A 215 -15.57 -23.92 8.43
C LYS A 215 -16.07 -25.02 7.48
N GLU A 216 -16.65 -24.64 6.35
CA GLU A 216 -17.43 -25.53 5.49
C GLU A 216 -16.77 -25.78 4.12
N GLY A 217 -15.69 -25.07 3.81
CA GLY A 217 -15.06 -25.06 2.49
C GLY A 217 -15.88 -24.27 1.46
N PHE A 218 -15.43 -24.30 0.20
CA PHE A 218 -16.21 -23.70 -0.89
C PHE A 218 -17.41 -24.57 -1.27
N ILE A 219 -18.62 -24.05 -1.09
CA ILE A 219 -19.87 -24.75 -1.40
C ILE A 219 -20.11 -24.76 -2.92
N LYS A 220 -20.26 -25.94 -3.52
CA LYS A 220 -20.43 -26.15 -4.97
C LYS A 220 -21.63 -25.40 -5.55
N GLU A 221 -22.74 -25.38 -4.83
CA GLU A 221 -23.98 -24.71 -5.23
C GLU A 221 -23.80 -23.18 -5.28
N LYS A 222 -22.78 -22.63 -4.61
CA LYS A 222 -22.42 -21.21 -4.60
C LYS A 222 -21.31 -20.86 -5.61
N PHE A 223 -21.29 -21.57 -6.75
CA PHE A 223 -20.30 -21.39 -7.81
C PHE A 223 -20.13 -19.93 -8.27
N ILE A 224 -19.04 -19.68 -8.97
CA ILE A 224 -18.67 -18.37 -9.52
C ILE A 224 -18.98 -18.37 -11.02
N PRO A 225 -19.95 -17.56 -11.49
CA PRO A 225 -20.20 -17.44 -12.91
C PRO A 225 -19.06 -16.64 -13.58
N VAL A 226 -18.52 -17.21 -14.67
CA VAL A 226 -17.42 -16.61 -15.45
C VAL A 226 -17.78 -16.55 -16.93
N THR A 227 -17.19 -15.62 -17.67
CA THR A 227 -17.31 -15.57 -19.13
C THR A 227 -16.35 -16.58 -19.79
N GLU A 228 -16.53 -16.89 -21.08
CA GLU A 228 -15.56 -17.67 -21.87
C GLU A 228 -14.12 -17.14 -21.80
N LYS A 229 -13.95 -15.84 -21.55
CA LYS A 229 -12.63 -15.20 -21.41
C LYS A 229 -12.09 -15.25 -19.97
N GLY A 230 -12.72 -16.03 -19.08
CA GLY A 230 -12.34 -16.17 -17.68
C GLY A 230 -12.65 -14.95 -16.80
N LYS A 231 -13.49 -14.01 -17.27
CA LYS A 231 -13.85 -12.83 -16.46
C LYS A 231 -14.97 -13.18 -15.50
N LEU A 232 -14.86 -12.73 -14.25
CA LEU A 232 -15.89 -12.95 -13.24
C LEU A 232 -17.12 -12.07 -13.53
N ILE A 233 -18.26 -12.70 -13.69
CA ILE A 233 -19.56 -12.03 -13.83
C ILE A 233 -20.04 -11.61 -12.42
N ASN A 234 -19.92 -12.51 -11.45
CA ASN A 234 -20.15 -12.25 -10.02
C ASN A 234 -19.23 -13.14 -9.17
N GLY A 235 -19.47 -13.25 -7.86
CA GLY A 235 -18.70 -14.08 -6.94
C GLY A 235 -17.37 -13.46 -6.52
N LYS A 236 -17.10 -12.17 -6.78
CA LYS A 236 -15.81 -11.52 -6.47
C LYS A 236 -15.38 -11.65 -5.00
N HIS A 237 -16.32 -11.55 -4.04
CA HIS A 237 -16.03 -11.78 -2.61
C HIS A 237 -15.78 -13.26 -2.30
N ARG A 238 -16.53 -14.19 -2.92
CA ARG A 238 -16.30 -15.64 -2.76
C ARG A 238 -14.93 -16.04 -3.32
N PHE A 239 -14.58 -15.52 -4.48
CA PHE A 239 -13.28 -15.70 -5.11
C PHE A 239 -12.14 -15.23 -4.20
N ALA A 240 -12.24 -14.01 -3.68
CA ALA A 240 -11.22 -13.44 -2.82
C ALA A 240 -11.10 -14.16 -1.47
N ALA A 241 -12.23 -14.59 -0.88
CA ALA A 241 -12.23 -15.43 0.32
C ALA A 241 -11.54 -16.77 0.07
N ALA A 242 -11.88 -17.45 -1.04
CA ALA A 242 -11.24 -18.71 -1.42
C ALA A 242 -9.74 -18.54 -1.66
N LEU A 243 -9.32 -17.43 -2.31
CA LEU A 243 -7.91 -17.12 -2.51
C LEU A 243 -7.16 -16.94 -1.18
N ALA A 244 -7.76 -16.27 -0.18
CA ALA A 244 -7.17 -16.09 1.15
C ALA A 244 -7.15 -17.39 1.97
N LEU A 245 -8.18 -18.23 1.82
CA LEU A 245 -8.30 -19.51 2.50
C LEU A 245 -7.48 -20.63 1.82
N GLU A 246 -6.97 -20.39 0.62
CA GLU A 246 -6.27 -21.38 -0.23
C GLU A 246 -7.19 -22.54 -0.66
N GLU A 247 -8.46 -22.22 -0.94
CA GLU A 247 -9.49 -23.17 -1.36
C GLU A 247 -9.69 -23.12 -2.89
N ASP A 248 -9.96 -24.29 -3.48
CA ASP A 248 -10.42 -24.38 -4.86
C ASP A 248 -11.87 -23.89 -4.99
N ILE A 249 -12.23 -23.38 -6.18
CA ILE A 249 -13.56 -22.80 -6.43
C ILE A 249 -14.29 -23.56 -7.54
N TRP A 250 -15.61 -23.67 -7.39
CA TRP A 250 -16.47 -24.11 -8.49
C TRP A 250 -16.83 -22.92 -9.39
N ILE A 251 -16.61 -23.04 -10.70
CA ILE A 251 -16.99 -22.05 -11.71
C ILE A 251 -18.02 -22.63 -12.67
N LYS A 252 -18.80 -21.74 -13.30
CA LYS A 252 -19.68 -22.06 -14.43
C LYS A 252 -19.47 -21.02 -15.55
N THR A 253 -19.16 -21.48 -16.75
CA THR A 253 -18.79 -20.62 -17.89
C THR A 253 -20.01 -20.27 -18.75
N TYR A 254 -20.15 -18.99 -19.09
CA TYR A 254 -21.23 -18.43 -19.92
C TYR A 254 -20.68 -17.76 -21.20
N THR A 255 -21.33 -18.00 -22.32
CA THR A 255 -20.88 -17.64 -23.68
C THR A 255 -21.31 -16.23 -24.12
N SER A 256 -22.48 -15.76 -23.66
CA SER A 256 -23.10 -14.49 -24.08
C SER A 256 -22.84 -13.29 -23.17
N MET A 257 -21.98 -13.42 -22.16
CA MET A 257 -21.79 -12.38 -21.14
C MET A 257 -20.48 -11.61 -21.28
N GLU A 258 -20.56 -10.29 -21.04
CA GLU A 258 -19.39 -9.44 -20.83
C GLU A 258 -19.09 -9.24 -19.35
N GLY A 259 -17.80 -9.13 -19.02
CA GLY A 259 -17.33 -8.82 -17.67
C GLY A 259 -16.49 -7.54 -17.67
N TYR A 260 -16.54 -6.81 -16.55
CA TYR A 260 -15.68 -5.64 -16.29
C TYR A 260 -14.60 -6.00 -15.26
N ASN A 261 -13.42 -5.41 -15.43
CA ASN A 261 -12.30 -5.56 -14.51
C ASN A 261 -11.79 -4.15 -14.13
N MET A 262 -11.21 -4.02 -12.94
CA MET A 262 -10.63 -2.75 -12.46
C MET A 262 -9.14 -2.96 -12.25
N ASP A 263 -8.34 -2.49 -13.21
CA ASP A 263 -6.88 -2.57 -13.16
C ASP A 263 -6.27 -1.43 -12.32
N ILE A 264 -4.94 -1.41 -12.20
CA ILE A 264 -4.23 -0.35 -11.45
C ILE A 264 -4.55 1.06 -11.96
N ASP A 265 -4.77 1.25 -13.27
CA ASP A 265 -5.07 2.57 -13.81
C ASP A 265 -6.47 3.03 -13.38
N TRP A 266 -7.43 2.12 -13.24
CA TRP A 266 -8.73 2.42 -12.61
C TRP A 266 -8.55 2.95 -11.18
N PHE A 267 -7.74 2.31 -10.35
CA PHE A 267 -7.50 2.77 -8.97
C PHE A 267 -6.84 4.15 -8.94
N LYS A 268 -5.84 4.40 -9.79
CA LYS A 268 -5.21 5.74 -9.88
C LYS A 268 -6.23 6.81 -10.28
N ASN A 269 -7.03 6.54 -11.29
CA ASN A 269 -8.04 7.49 -11.80
C ASN A 269 -9.19 7.73 -10.81
N ASN A 270 -9.34 6.88 -9.79
CA ASN A 270 -10.38 6.98 -8.77
C ASN A 270 -9.83 7.36 -7.38
N GLY A 271 -8.61 7.90 -7.30
CA GLY A 271 -8.11 8.53 -6.07
C GLY A 271 -7.57 7.61 -5.02
N PHE A 272 -7.13 6.43 -5.41
CA PHE A 272 -6.33 5.58 -4.53
C PHE A 272 -4.89 6.08 -4.53
N SER A 273 -4.31 6.22 -3.34
CA SER A 273 -2.99 6.82 -3.16
C SER A 273 -1.88 5.90 -3.66
N SER A 274 -0.67 6.43 -3.84
CA SER A 274 0.49 5.60 -4.21
C SER A 274 0.74 4.47 -3.20
N GLU A 275 0.46 4.68 -1.91
CA GLU A 275 0.54 3.62 -0.91
C GLU A 275 -0.51 2.54 -1.13
N ASP A 276 -1.73 2.91 -1.54
CA ASP A 276 -2.77 1.94 -1.88
C ASP A 276 -2.36 1.12 -3.11
N ILE A 277 -1.84 1.79 -4.15
CA ILE A 277 -1.34 1.13 -5.36
C ILE A 277 -0.15 0.21 -5.05
N ALA A 278 0.75 0.61 -4.16
CA ALA A 278 1.88 -0.21 -3.69
C ALA A 278 1.39 -1.46 -2.95
N LEU A 279 0.42 -1.31 -2.04
CA LEU A 279 -0.20 -2.43 -1.36
C LEU A 279 -0.88 -3.40 -2.33
N LEU A 280 -1.66 -2.89 -3.30
CA LEU A 280 -2.32 -3.73 -4.30
C LEU A 280 -1.32 -4.51 -5.16
N LEU A 281 -0.26 -3.85 -5.63
CA LEU A 281 0.79 -4.50 -6.41
C LEU A 281 1.59 -5.50 -5.57
N TYR A 282 1.89 -5.19 -4.31
CA TYR A 282 2.56 -6.10 -3.38
C TYR A 282 1.71 -7.35 -3.14
N SER A 283 0.43 -7.18 -2.80
CA SER A 283 -0.47 -8.30 -2.51
C SER A 283 -0.78 -9.13 -3.74
N PHE A 284 -0.87 -8.52 -4.94
CA PHE A 284 -0.93 -9.29 -6.19
C PHE A 284 0.30 -10.18 -6.36
N CYS A 285 1.49 -9.64 -6.09
CA CYS A 285 2.75 -10.38 -6.14
C CYS A 285 2.86 -11.50 -5.08
N GLU A 286 2.11 -11.43 -3.97
CA GLU A 286 2.05 -12.52 -2.98
C GLU A 286 1.26 -13.73 -3.50
N VAL A 287 0.18 -13.48 -4.26
CA VAL A 287 -0.73 -14.55 -4.71
C VAL A 287 -0.44 -15.05 -6.11
N TYR A 288 0.13 -14.20 -6.97
CA TYR A 288 0.44 -14.53 -8.36
C TYR A 288 1.92 -14.91 -8.51
N VAL A 289 2.19 -16.19 -8.72
CA VAL A 289 3.54 -16.77 -8.64
C VAL A 289 4.49 -16.24 -9.73
N ARG A 290 3.96 -15.73 -10.84
CA ARG A 290 4.73 -15.45 -12.06
C ARG A 290 4.85 -13.96 -12.32
N CYS A 291 5.45 -13.29 -11.35
CA CYS A 291 5.70 -11.86 -11.34
C CYS A 291 7.18 -11.53 -11.50
N GLY A 292 7.44 -10.33 -12.02
CA GLY A 292 8.76 -9.73 -12.12
C GLY A 292 8.65 -8.22 -12.09
N MET A 293 9.79 -7.53 -12.07
CA MET A 293 9.82 -6.07 -11.92
C MET A 293 10.89 -5.41 -12.79
N PHE A 294 10.61 -4.18 -13.22
CA PHE A 294 11.59 -3.26 -13.78
C PHE A 294 11.66 -1.98 -12.94
N LEU A 295 12.85 -1.41 -12.84
CA LEU A 295 13.08 -0.04 -12.37
C LEU A 295 13.52 0.80 -13.56
N LEU A 296 12.76 1.85 -13.85
CA LEU A 296 13.17 2.88 -14.79
C LEU A 296 13.71 4.05 -13.99
N PHE A 297 14.96 4.43 -14.25
CA PHE A 297 15.60 5.52 -13.54
C PHE A 297 15.27 6.88 -14.16
N GLY A 298 15.31 7.94 -13.36
CA GLY A 298 14.97 9.30 -13.79
C GLY A 298 15.89 9.90 -14.86
N SER A 299 17.08 9.33 -15.06
CA SER A 299 17.94 9.54 -16.24
C SER A 299 17.21 9.34 -17.57
N MET A 300 16.15 8.51 -17.59
CA MET A 300 15.32 8.23 -18.77
C MET A 300 13.87 8.68 -18.60
N LYS A 301 13.59 9.65 -17.70
CA LYS A 301 12.22 10.08 -17.38
C LYS A 301 11.37 10.42 -18.60
N SER A 302 11.93 11.18 -19.55
CA SER A 302 11.23 11.59 -20.78
C SER A 302 10.82 10.41 -21.68
N HIS A 303 11.41 9.22 -21.46
CA HIS A 303 11.18 8.02 -22.26
C HIS A 303 10.42 6.92 -21.52
N TRP A 304 9.98 7.14 -20.27
CA TRP A 304 9.32 6.10 -19.47
C TRP A 304 8.07 5.51 -20.13
N GLU A 305 7.23 6.32 -20.77
CA GLU A 305 6.04 5.85 -21.49
C GLU A 305 6.43 4.96 -22.67
N TYR A 306 7.44 5.37 -23.45
CA TYR A 306 7.95 4.57 -24.56
C TYR A 306 8.57 3.25 -24.07
N ILE A 307 9.37 3.29 -23.02
CA ILE A 307 10.00 2.10 -22.41
C ILE A 307 8.92 1.14 -21.91
N THR A 308 7.90 1.65 -21.20
CA THR A 308 6.76 0.86 -20.71
C THR A 308 6.00 0.23 -21.87
N ALA A 309 5.80 0.96 -22.97
CA ALA A 309 5.21 0.41 -24.18
C ALA A 309 6.06 -0.70 -24.84
N GLN A 310 7.40 -0.61 -24.79
CA GLN A 310 8.27 -1.71 -25.26
C GLN A 310 8.18 -2.94 -24.37
N ILE A 311 8.03 -2.77 -23.05
CA ILE A 311 7.82 -3.88 -22.10
C ILE A 311 6.49 -4.59 -22.43
N LYS A 312 5.40 -3.83 -22.63
CA LYS A 312 4.06 -4.34 -22.97
C LYS A 312 4.02 -5.22 -24.23
N LYS A 313 4.98 -5.10 -25.15
CA LYS A 313 5.05 -5.94 -26.36
C LYS A 313 5.39 -7.40 -26.07
N THR A 314 5.94 -7.71 -24.90
CA THR A 314 6.49 -9.05 -24.58
C THR A 314 6.04 -9.56 -23.22
N LEU A 315 5.67 -8.67 -22.30
CA LEU A 315 5.26 -8.99 -20.94
C LEU A 315 3.93 -8.30 -20.62
N ASN A 316 3.13 -8.91 -19.77
CA ASN A 316 1.92 -8.27 -19.26
C ASN A 316 2.33 -7.26 -18.19
N VAL A 317 2.04 -5.98 -18.40
CA VAL A 317 2.25 -4.95 -17.38
C VAL A 317 1.03 -4.94 -16.46
N VAL A 318 1.23 -5.32 -15.20
CA VAL A 318 0.20 -5.32 -14.16
C VAL A 318 -0.09 -3.89 -13.70
N GLY A 319 0.97 -3.09 -13.55
CA GLY A 319 0.87 -1.69 -13.16
C GLY A 319 2.23 -1.09 -12.88
N TYR A 320 2.25 0.17 -12.47
CA TYR A 320 3.48 0.87 -12.11
C TYR A 320 3.25 1.92 -11.02
N LEU A 321 4.33 2.29 -10.33
CA LEU A 321 4.41 3.34 -9.33
C LEU A 321 5.57 4.27 -9.64
N ASP A 322 5.34 5.57 -9.46
CA ASP A 322 6.38 6.59 -9.63
C ASP A 322 6.74 7.14 -8.25
N TYR A 323 8.00 6.98 -7.86
CA TYR A 323 8.55 7.57 -6.64
C TYR A 323 9.37 8.81 -6.98
N ASP A 324 9.16 9.87 -6.21
CA ASP A 324 9.91 11.12 -6.30
C ASP A 324 10.73 11.35 -5.02
N PHE A 325 12.03 11.51 -5.18
CA PHE A 325 12.99 11.76 -4.11
C PHE A 325 13.74 13.08 -4.32
N LYS A 326 13.18 14.03 -5.08
CA LYS A 326 13.78 15.35 -5.32
C LYS A 326 14.25 16.02 -4.01
N ASP A 327 13.41 15.97 -2.98
CA ASP A 327 13.69 16.55 -1.66
C ASP A 327 14.24 15.51 -0.66
N ASN A 328 14.64 14.33 -1.13
CA ASN A 328 15.05 13.21 -0.31
C ASN A 328 16.15 12.34 -0.93
N TRP A 329 17.24 12.98 -1.36
CA TRP A 329 18.38 12.28 -1.96
C TRP A 329 18.99 11.21 -1.04
N ILE A 330 18.95 11.39 0.30
CA ILE A 330 19.41 10.38 1.26
C ILE A 330 18.58 9.10 1.16
N GLY A 331 17.25 9.21 1.10
CA GLY A 331 16.36 8.07 0.92
C GLY A 331 16.63 7.36 -0.41
N PHE A 332 16.77 8.14 -1.49
CA PHE A 332 17.14 7.64 -2.81
C PHE A 332 18.44 6.82 -2.79
N CYS A 333 19.53 7.40 -2.26
CA CYS A 333 20.82 6.71 -2.18
C CYS A 333 20.75 5.39 -1.42
N ASN A 334 19.99 5.35 -0.31
CA ASN A 334 19.87 4.16 0.49
C ASN A 334 19.04 3.07 -0.21
N LEU A 335 17.93 3.42 -0.88
CA LEU A 335 17.15 2.45 -1.65
C LEU A 335 17.94 1.88 -2.82
N ILE A 336 18.69 2.72 -3.54
CA ILE A 336 19.53 2.24 -4.65
C ILE A 336 20.61 1.28 -4.14
N ARG A 337 21.27 1.57 -3.02
CA ARG A 337 22.25 0.64 -2.43
C ARG A 337 21.61 -0.67 -1.98
N ASP A 338 20.47 -0.58 -1.32
CA ASP A 338 19.76 -1.74 -0.79
C ASP A 338 19.22 -2.64 -1.92
N ASN A 339 18.82 -2.05 -3.06
CA ASN A 339 18.49 -2.82 -4.26
C ASN A 339 19.61 -3.78 -4.69
N TYR A 340 20.87 -3.48 -4.36
CA TYR A 340 22.03 -4.29 -4.72
C TYR A 340 22.76 -4.88 -3.49
N TRP A 341 22.08 -5.06 -2.35
CA TRP A 341 22.70 -5.46 -1.07
C TRP A 341 23.53 -6.75 -1.10
N ASP A 342 23.21 -7.68 -2.00
CA ASP A 342 23.84 -8.99 -2.17
C ASP A 342 25.20 -8.88 -2.89
N ASN A 343 25.42 -7.79 -3.64
CA ASN A 343 26.58 -7.60 -4.50
C ASN A 343 27.73 -6.89 -3.77
N ASP A 344 28.16 -7.42 -2.63
CA ASP A 344 29.26 -6.87 -1.82
C ASP A 344 30.57 -6.68 -2.63
N HIS A 345 30.77 -7.49 -3.67
CA HIS A 345 31.95 -7.43 -4.55
C HIS A 345 31.87 -6.33 -5.62
N ASP A 346 30.71 -5.71 -5.81
CA ASP A 346 30.45 -4.72 -6.87
C ASP A 346 30.17 -3.30 -6.34
N TRP A 347 30.51 -3.05 -5.07
CA TRP A 347 30.18 -1.79 -4.39
C TRP A 347 30.69 -0.53 -5.11
N ALA A 348 31.87 -0.60 -5.73
CA ALA A 348 32.43 0.51 -6.49
C ALA A 348 31.54 0.89 -7.70
N ASN A 349 31.01 -0.10 -8.41
CA ASN A 349 30.13 0.14 -9.56
C ASN A 349 28.75 0.67 -9.12
N ILE A 350 28.26 0.22 -7.96
CA ILE A 350 27.02 0.73 -7.35
C ILE A 350 27.17 2.22 -6.99
N GLU A 351 28.27 2.60 -6.32
CA GLU A 351 28.53 4.01 -5.98
C GLU A 351 28.75 4.87 -7.23
N GLU A 352 29.45 4.36 -8.24
CA GLU A 352 29.62 5.06 -9.51
C GLU A 352 28.26 5.27 -10.22
N LYS A 353 27.41 4.24 -10.24
CA LYS A 353 26.03 4.34 -10.76
C LYS A 353 25.24 5.41 -10.00
N LEU A 354 25.33 5.41 -8.67
CA LEU A 354 24.65 6.37 -7.83
C LEU A 354 25.10 7.81 -8.12
N HIS A 355 26.41 8.02 -8.32
CA HIS A 355 26.95 9.33 -8.70
C HIS A 355 26.29 9.88 -9.97
N PHE A 356 26.11 9.05 -11.00
CA PHE A 356 25.41 9.47 -12.23
C PHE A 356 23.91 9.70 -12.03
N LEU A 357 23.26 8.85 -11.23
CA LEU A 357 21.83 9.01 -10.93
C LEU A 357 21.55 10.30 -10.16
N LEU A 358 22.46 10.72 -9.27
CA LEU A 358 22.36 11.98 -8.54
C LEU A 358 22.47 13.23 -9.42
N MET A 359 22.97 13.10 -10.65
CA MET A 359 22.98 14.16 -11.66
C MET A 359 21.72 14.18 -12.54
N SER A 360 20.76 13.29 -12.29
CA SER A 360 19.50 13.15 -13.01
C SER A 360 18.31 13.48 -12.11
N PRO A 361 17.07 13.62 -12.63
CA PRO A 361 15.89 13.63 -11.78
C PRO A 361 15.88 12.45 -10.82
N LEU A 362 15.73 12.72 -9.52
CA LEU A 362 15.76 11.71 -8.45
C LEU A 362 14.43 10.96 -8.37
N GLN A 363 14.06 10.32 -9.47
CA GLN A 363 12.79 9.64 -9.59
C GLN A 363 13.00 8.22 -10.11
N VAL A 364 12.13 7.31 -9.68
CA VAL A 364 12.16 5.90 -10.08
C VAL A 364 10.75 5.46 -10.40
N ARG A 365 10.54 4.90 -11.60
CA ARG A 365 9.32 4.17 -11.92
C ARG A 365 9.54 2.69 -11.66
N VAL A 366 8.69 2.10 -10.83
CA VAL A 366 8.64 0.68 -10.54
C VAL A 366 7.54 0.06 -11.38
N VAL A 367 7.88 -0.82 -12.32
CA VAL A 367 6.92 -1.49 -13.20
C VAL A 367 6.80 -2.95 -12.79
N VAL A 368 5.59 -3.38 -12.44
CA VAL A 368 5.30 -4.79 -12.14
C VAL A 368 4.81 -5.47 -13.41
N VAL A 369 5.38 -6.62 -13.71
CA VAL A 369 5.05 -7.44 -14.88
C VAL A 369 4.66 -8.85 -14.46
N SER A 370 3.88 -9.51 -15.30
CA SER A 370 3.53 -10.92 -15.17
C SER A 370 3.66 -11.67 -16.50
N ALA A 371 3.63 -13.00 -16.43
CA ALA A 371 3.51 -13.87 -17.59
C ALA A 371 2.45 -14.96 -17.35
N ASN A 372 1.49 -15.04 -18.27
CA ASN A 372 0.37 -15.99 -18.19
C ASN A 372 0.70 -17.32 -18.91
N ASP A 373 1.71 -17.34 -19.79
CA ASP A 373 2.18 -18.49 -20.56
C ASP A 373 3.36 -19.17 -19.85
N GLN A 374 3.58 -20.49 -19.91
CA GLN A 374 4.65 -21.20 -19.15
C GLN A 374 6.12 -20.89 -19.54
N CYS A 375 6.41 -19.67 -20.00
CA CYS A 375 7.75 -19.19 -20.30
C CYS A 375 8.68 -19.06 -19.09
N ASP A 376 9.98 -19.00 -19.39
CA ASP A 376 10.98 -18.49 -18.46
C ASP A 376 10.86 -16.95 -18.37
N LEU A 377 10.12 -16.50 -17.36
CA LEU A 377 9.83 -15.08 -17.13
C LEU A 377 11.11 -14.26 -16.93
N TYR A 378 12.08 -14.77 -16.18
CA TYR A 378 13.27 -14.02 -15.81
C TYR A 378 14.25 -13.87 -16.98
N ASN A 379 14.39 -14.91 -17.81
CA ASN A 379 15.12 -14.76 -19.07
C ASN A 379 14.42 -13.79 -20.02
N ARG A 380 13.09 -13.82 -20.10
CA ARG A 380 12.32 -12.84 -20.91
C ARG A 380 12.49 -11.40 -20.41
N ILE A 381 12.52 -11.18 -19.09
CA ILE A 381 12.83 -9.89 -18.48
C ILE A 381 14.25 -9.45 -18.83
N LYS A 382 15.22 -10.36 -18.72
CA LYS A 382 16.63 -10.10 -19.08
C LYS A 382 16.79 -9.71 -20.54
N ASP A 383 16.15 -10.43 -21.45
CA ASP A 383 16.18 -10.15 -22.88
C ASP A 383 15.55 -8.79 -23.19
N LYS A 384 14.38 -8.51 -22.62
CA LYS A 384 13.71 -7.21 -22.80
C LYS A 384 14.52 -6.05 -22.22
N LYS A 385 15.12 -6.23 -21.04
CA LYS A 385 16.06 -5.28 -20.41
C LYS A 385 17.20 -4.93 -21.36
N ASN A 386 17.83 -5.95 -21.96
CA ASN A 386 18.95 -5.77 -22.89
C ASN A 386 18.52 -5.16 -24.23
N GLU A 387 17.33 -5.51 -24.74
CA GLU A 387 16.75 -4.88 -25.94
C GLU A 387 16.57 -3.37 -25.73
N ILE A 388 15.93 -2.96 -24.63
CA ILE A 388 15.71 -1.55 -24.30
C ILE A 388 17.04 -0.79 -24.15
N ARG A 389 18.03 -1.40 -23.49
CA ARG A 389 19.38 -0.82 -23.36
C ARG A 389 20.04 -0.55 -24.70
N LYS A 390 19.86 -1.44 -25.69
CA LYS A 390 20.40 -1.25 -27.06
C LYS A 390 19.72 -0.09 -27.79
N ILE A 391 18.41 0.11 -27.61
CA ILE A 391 17.66 1.21 -28.22
C ILE A 391 18.26 2.56 -27.82
N PHE A 392 18.58 2.72 -26.54
CA PHE A 392 19.05 4.00 -25.97
C PHE A 392 20.58 4.09 -25.80
N TRP A 393 21.34 3.14 -26.35
CA TRP A 393 22.80 3.09 -26.20
C TRP A 393 23.52 4.37 -26.68
N ASN A 394 23.01 4.99 -27.73
CA ASN A 394 23.59 6.21 -28.29
C ASN A 394 23.28 7.47 -27.45
N GLU A 395 22.26 7.42 -26.59
CA GLU A 395 21.88 8.51 -25.70
C GLU A 395 22.59 8.41 -24.35
N ILE A 396 22.62 7.21 -23.76
CA ILE A 396 23.28 6.93 -22.49
C ILE A 396 24.20 5.73 -22.65
N LYS A 397 25.51 6.00 -22.73
CA LYS A 397 26.55 4.95 -22.90
C LYS A 397 26.69 4.02 -21.69
N LYS A 398 26.22 4.42 -20.51
CA LYS A 398 26.16 3.56 -19.32
C LYS A 398 24.77 2.97 -19.20
N ASP A 399 24.60 1.81 -19.83
CA ASP A 399 23.32 1.10 -19.98
C ASP A 399 22.58 0.79 -18.66
N THR A 400 23.34 0.61 -17.56
CA THR A 400 22.81 0.39 -16.21
C THR A 400 22.06 1.59 -15.62
N LEU A 401 22.21 2.78 -16.22
CA LEU A 401 21.43 3.98 -15.89
C LEU A 401 20.11 4.05 -16.66
N ILE A 402 19.87 3.19 -17.65
CA ILE A 402 18.64 3.22 -18.45
C ILE A 402 17.52 2.49 -17.69
N ILE A 403 17.79 1.23 -17.36
CA ILE A 403 16.80 0.31 -16.81
C ILE A 403 17.49 -0.79 -15.99
N HIS A 404 16.83 -1.18 -14.91
CA HIS A 404 17.10 -2.40 -14.17
C HIS A 404 15.87 -3.30 -14.20
N GLY A 405 16.05 -4.60 -14.14
CA GLY A 405 14.94 -5.55 -14.19
C GLY A 405 15.37 -6.88 -13.60
N SER A 406 14.47 -7.47 -12.82
CA SER A 406 14.69 -8.68 -12.04
C SER A 406 14.92 -9.88 -12.96
N ASP A 407 16.16 -10.35 -13.07
CA ASP A 407 16.51 -11.51 -13.89
C ASP A 407 16.69 -12.80 -13.08
N SER A 408 16.23 -12.79 -11.82
CA SER A 408 16.00 -13.98 -10.99
C SER A 408 14.83 -13.78 -10.04
N PHE A 409 14.29 -14.88 -9.50
CA PHE A 409 13.28 -14.85 -8.44
C PHE A 409 13.79 -14.13 -7.18
N TYR A 410 15.04 -14.37 -6.78
CA TYR A 410 15.63 -13.74 -5.59
C TYR A 410 15.73 -12.22 -5.73
N GLU A 411 16.18 -11.73 -6.89
CA GLU A 411 16.24 -10.29 -7.18
C GLU A 411 14.83 -9.69 -7.22
N TYR A 412 13.88 -10.38 -7.87
CA TYR A 412 12.47 -9.97 -7.89
C TYR A 412 11.89 -9.86 -6.47
N ASP A 413 12.03 -10.89 -5.64
CA ASP A 413 11.45 -10.92 -4.31
C ASP A 413 12.03 -9.83 -3.41
N HIS A 414 13.34 -9.60 -3.52
CA HIS A 414 14.01 -8.50 -2.84
C HIS A 414 13.52 -7.13 -3.32
N MET A 415 13.40 -6.93 -4.64
CA MET A 415 12.88 -5.69 -5.22
C MET A 415 11.43 -5.43 -4.80
N LYS A 416 10.56 -6.44 -4.79
CA LYS A 416 9.18 -6.38 -4.29
C LYS A 416 9.16 -5.85 -2.86
N ASN A 417 10.01 -6.41 -2.02
CA ASN A 417 10.12 -6.12 -0.59
C ASN A 417 10.72 -4.74 -0.27
N ILE A 418 11.48 -4.14 -1.18
CA ILE A 418 11.98 -2.76 -1.04
C ILE A 418 11.03 -1.73 -1.65
N TRP A 419 10.58 -1.98 -2.87
CA TRP A 419 9.94 -0.97 -3.72
C TRP A 419 8.41 -0.96 -3.66
N LEU A 420 7.79 -2.05 -3.20
CA LEU A 420 6.32 -2.15 -3.05
C LEU A 420 5.89 -2.20 -1.58
N ASN A 421 6.76 -2.62 -0.66
CA ASN A 421 6.47 -2.51 0.78
C ASN A 421 6.51 -1.02 1.18
N THR A 422 5.35 -0.49 1.57
CA THR A 422 5.17 0.91 1.98
C THR A 422 6.02 1.29 3.19
N ASN A 423 6.27 0.36 4.11
CA ASN A 423 7.13 0.58 5.27
C ASN A 423 8.60 0.68 4.87
N SER A 424 9.06 -0.08 3.88
CA SER A 424 10.44 0.03 3.34
C SER A 424 10.68 1.40 2.72
N ILE A 425 9.73 1.91 1.93
CA ILE A 425 9.79 3.26 1.36
C ILE A 425 9.74 4.33 2.43
N LYS A 426 8.79 4.23 3.38
CA LYS A 426 8.68 5.18 4.51
C LYS A 426 9.95 5.20 5.36
N TYR A 427 10.50 4.03 5.68
CA TYR A 427 11.78 3.90 6.38
C TYR A 427 12.88 4.66 5.66
N ALA A 428 13.12 4.34 4.39
CA ALA A 428 14.16 4.98 3.59
C ALA A 428 13.97 6.49 3.52
N ALA A 429 12.72 6.93 3.36
CA ALA A 429 12.37 8.34 3.31
C ALA A 429 12.66 9.07 4.63
N MET A 430 12.54 8.41 5.79
CA MET A 430 12.80 9.04 7.08
C MET A 430 14.29 9.03 7.48
N ARG A 431 15.15 8.19 6.89
CA ARG A 431 16.56 8.09 7.31
C ARG A 431 17.31 9.42 7.20
N VAL A 432 18.09 9.75 8.24
CA VAL A 432 19.04 10.87 8.21
C VAL A 432 20.48 10.44 7.93
N LEU A 433 20.75 9.12 7.93
CA LEU A 433 22.06 8.57 7.61
C LEU A 433 22.16 8.18 6.13
N ASN A 434 23.21 8.64 5.46
CA ASN A 434 23.60 8.19 4.14
C ASN A 434 24.52 6.95 4.27
N GLY A 435 23.95 5.75 4.22
CA GLY A 435 24.67 4.50 4.51
C GLY A 435 24.55 4.03 5.96
N THR A 436 25.40 3.09 6.37
CA THR A 436 25.36 2.45 7.69
C THR A 436 26.70 2.52 8.40
N ARG A 437 26.65 2.54 9.74
CA ARG A 437 27.87 2.49 10.55
C ARG A 437 28.56 1.13 10.43
N MET A 438 29.89 1.14 10.50
CA MET A 438 30.72 -0.05 10.34
C MET A 438 30.32 -1.18 11.30
N MET A 439 30.11 -0.87 12.59
CA MET A 439 29.75 -1.89 13.59
C MET A 439 28.38 -2.52 13.32
N MET A 440 27.40 -1.75 12.84
CA MET A 440 26.10 -2.27 12.44
C MET A 440 26.24 -3.25 11.26
N ASN A 441 27.07 -2.91 10.27
CA ASN A 441 27.37 -3.81 9.14
C ASN A 441 28.02 -5.11 9.59
N VAL A 442 28.96 -5.04 10.54
CA VAL A 442 29.60 -6.24 11.12
C VAL A 442 28.56 -7.16 11.77
N LYS A 443 27.67 -6.62 12.60
CA LYS A 443 26.62 -7.42 13.28
C LYS A 443 25.65 -8.06 12.30
N MET A 444 25.19 -7.31 11.29
CA MET A 444 24.30 -7.86 10.25
C MET A 444 24.98 -8.97 9.44
N LYS A 445 26.26 -8.79 9.08
CA LYS A 445 27.04 -9.84 8.37
C LYS A 445 27.21 -11.09 9.24
N GLN A 446 27.47 -10.93 10.53
CA GLN A 446 27.55 -12.03 11.49
C GLN A 446 26.22 -12.78 11.61
N LEU A 447 25.10 -12.05 11.70
CA LEU A 447 23.78 -12.67 11.73
C LEU A 447 23.50 -13.47 10.45
N LYS A 448 23.67 -12.88 9.26
CA LYS A 448 23.44 -13.57 7.97
C LYS A 448 24.28 -14.84 7.83
N LYS A 449 25.56 -14.76 8.21
CA LYS A 449 26.46 -15.93 8.21
C LYS A 449 25.92 -17.02 9.14
N TYR A 450 25.52 -16.66 10.36
CA TYR A 450 24.94 -17.59 11.31
C TYR A 450 23.63 -18.22 10.79
N LEU A 451 22.73 -17.43 10.19
CA LEU A 451 21.48 -17.94 9.60
C LEU A 451 21.77 -18.95 8.48
N SER A 452 22.77 -18.66 7.63
CA SER A 452 23.22 -19.58 6.57
C SER A 452 23.77 -20.90 7.14
N GLU A 453 24.60 -20.84 8.18
CA GLU A 453 25.14 -22.03 8.88
C GLU A 453 24.03 -22.89 9.48
N MET A 454 22.98 -22.25 10.01
CA MET A 454 21.83 -22.93 10.61
C MET A 454 20.77 -23.34 9.57
N ARG A 455 20.95 -23.02 8.29
CA ARG A 455 19.95 -23.21 7.22
C ARG A 455 18.60 -22.61 7.60
N ILE A 456 18.63 -21.36 8.06
CA ILE A 456 17.46 -20.54 8.35
C ILE A 456 17.37 -19.48 7.25
N PRO A 457 16.25 -19.43 6.51
CA PRO A 457 16.02 -18.36 5.53
C PRO A 457 16.09 -16.97 6.17
N HIS A 458 16.64 -15.98 5.48
CA HIS A 458 16.77 -14.62 6.03
C HIS A 458 15.41 -13.95 6.29
N ASP A 459 14.42 -14.28 5.47
CA ASP A 459 13.03 -13.83 5.59
C ASP A 459 12.28 -14.49 6.75
N HIS A 460 12.84 -15.51 7.41
CA HIS A 460 12.32 -16.10 8.64
C HIS A 460 12.78 -15.38 9.92
N VAL A 461 13.43 -14.22 9.80
CA VAL A 461 13.95 -13.45 10.94
C VAL A 461 13.55 -11.99 10.83
N CYS A 462 13.22 -11.38 11.97
CA CYS A 462 13.02 -9.94 12.08
C CYS A 462 13.85 -9.36 13.22
N ILE A 463 14.56 -8.26 12.93
CA ILE A 463 15.41 -7.55 13.88
C ILE A 463 14.54 -6.62 14.72
N LEU A 464 14.73 -6.73 16.02
CA LEU A 464 13.99 -6.01 17.05
C LEU A 464 14.92 -5.04 17.79
N GLY A 465 14.33 -4.18 18.62
CA GLY A 465 15.09 -3.36 19.56
C GLY A 465 15.82 -2.16 18.93
N SER A 466 16.85 -1.68 19.62
CA SER A 466 17.50 -0.40 19.32
C SER A 466 18.32 -0.41 18.02
N ALA A 467 18.62 -1.59 17.46
CA ALA A 467 19.25 -1.73 16.15
C ALA A 467 18.39 -1.11 15.03
N GLY A 468 17.06 -1.21 15.13
CA GLY A 468 16.15 -0.52 14.20
C GLY A 468 16.30 1.00 14.30
N MET A 469 16.41 1.55 15.51
CA MET A 469 16.59 3.00 15.73
C MET A 469 17.93 3.53 15.20
N GLU A 470 18.99 2.72 15.25
CA GLU A 470 20.29 3.10 14.69
C GLU A 470 20.22 3.33 13.18
N LEU A 471 19.45 2.53 12.46
CA LEU A 471 19.31 2.67 11.01
C LEU A 471 18.66 3.98 10.60
N TYR A 472 17.71 4.48 11.40
CA TYR A 472 17.13 5.81 11.23
C TYR A 472 18.13 6.93 11.54
N GLY A 473 19.18 6.66 12.31
CA GLY A 473 20.15 7.65 12.78
C GLY A 473 19.89 8.18 14.18
N LEU A 474 18.99 7.54 14.95
CA LEU A 474 18.52 8.09 16.23
C LEU A 474 19.49 7.85 17.39
N ARG A 475 20.20 6.71 17.37
CA ARG A 475 21.19 6.33 18.39
C ARG A 475 22.18 5.30 17.87
N VAL A 476 23.13 4.89 18.71
CA VAL A 476 23.94 3.69 18.49
C VAL A 476 23.29 2.52 19.24
N SER A 477 23.33 1.32 18.64
CA SER A 477 22.92 0.06 19.25
C SER A 477 24.13 -0.75 19.67
N ASP A 478 24.11 -1.26 20.91
CA ASP A 478 25.19 -2.09 21.46
C ASP A 478 25.10 -3.53 20.98
N ASP A 479 23.90 -4.01 20.69
CA ASP A 479 23.58 -5.36 20.26
C ASP A 479 22.59 -5.37 19.07
N LEU A 480 22.34 -6.57 18.55
CA LEU A 480 21.33 -6.87 17.54
C LEU A 480 20.39 -7.92 18.13
N ASP A 481 19.21 -7.46 18.55
CA ASP A 481 18.12 -8.32 18.99
C ASP A 481 17.31 -8.81 17.79
N PHE A 482 16.93 -10.09 17.74
CA PHE A 482 16.04 -10.60 16.68
C PHE A 482 15.04 -11.62 17.20
N CYS A 483 13.93 -11.78 16.49
CA CYS A 483 13.03 -12.93 16.59
C CYS A 483 13.15 -13.82 15.35
N VAL A 484 12.71 -15.07 15.47
CA VAL A 484 12.78 -16.09 14.43
C VAL A 484 11.45 -16.78 14.29
N HIS A 485 11.11 -17.16 13.06
CA HIS A 485 9.88 -17.85 12.73
C HIS A 485 9.72 -19.11 13.61
N PRO A 486 8.52 -19.41 14.14
CA PRO A 486 8.31 -20.56 15.03
C PRO A 486 8.86 -21.89 14.49
N ILE A 487 8.76 -22.11 13.19
CA ILE A 487 9.27 -23.32 12.51
C ILE A 487 10.78 -23.49 12.69
N ASP A 488 11.57 -22.42 12.73
CA ASP A 488 13.03 -22.49 12.85
C ASP A 488 13.56 -22.26 14.26
N ARG A 489 12.69 -21.93 15.22
CA ARG A 489 13.09 -21.52 16.57
C ARG A 489 13.94 -22.56 17.29
N TYR A 490 13.65 -23.85 17.08
CA TYR A 490 14.39 -24.95 17.69
C TYR A 490 15.87 -24.97 17.28
N LYS A 491 16.19 -24.56 16.04
CA LYS A 491 17.57 -24.48 15.53
C LYS A 491 18.36 -23.45 16.32
N VAL A 492 17.76 -22.28 16.58
CA VAL A 492 18.44 -21.17 17.24
C VAL A 492 18.67 -21.44 18.72
N ILE A 493 17.66 -21.92 19.45
CA ILE A 493 17.73 -22.14 20.91
C ILE A 493 18.85 -23.11 21.31
N GLN A 494 19.15 -24.09 20.47
CA GLN A 494 20.15 -25.12 20.73
C GLN A 494 21.58 -24.73 20.33
N SER A 495 21.74 -23.57 19.70
CA SER A 495 23.00 -23.14 19.11
C SER A 495 23.64 -21.98 19.89
N LYS A 496 24.95 -21.79 19.69
CA LYS A 496 25.66 -20.63 20.22
C LYS A 496 25.49 -19.45 19.27
N LEU A 497 24.90 -18.36 19.76
CA LEU A 497 24.74 -17.12 18.99
C LEU A 497 26.09 -16.40 18.80
N PRO A 498 26.24 -15.63 17.69
CA PRO A 498 27.35 -14.70 17.53
C PRO A 498 27.43 -13.68 18.68
N LYS A 499 28.62 -13.09 18.85
CA LYS A 499 28.82 -12.01 19.82
C LYS A 499 27.90 -10.82 19.46
N ASP A 500 27.30 -10.20 20.47
CA ASP A 500 26.44 -9.01 20.36
C ASP A 500 25.15 -9.24 19.51
N VAL A 501 24.77 -10.51 19.29
CA VAL A 501 23.54 -10.93 18.61
C VAL A 501 22.69 -11.75 19.58
N ASN A 502 21.43 -11.36 19.76
CA ASN A 502 20.56 -11.86 20.83
C ASN A 502 19.20 -12.33 20.28
N LEU A 503 18.77 -13.54 20.65
CA LEU A 503 17.41 -14.03 20.38
C LEU A 503 16.44 -13.51 21.45
N LYS A 504 15.35 -12.86 21.04
CA LYS A 504 14.20 -12.59 21.92
C LYS A 504 13.36 -13.85 22.10
N ARG A 505 13.15 -14.25 23.36
CA ARG A 505 12.51 -15.51 23.76
C ARG A 505 11.04 -15.36 24.16
N GLN A 506 10.53 -14.12 24.15
CA GLN A 506 9.14 -13.81 24.48
C GLN A 506 8.17 -14.32 23.41
N ASN A 507 8.66 -14.67 22.22
CA ASN A 507 7.91 -15.19 21.08
C ASN A 507 6.79 -14.27 20.57
N SER A 508 6.79 -13.03 21.07
CA SER A 508 5.78 -12.02 20.87
C SER A 508 6.28 -10.65 21.34
N VAL A 509 5.60 -9.60 20.89
CA VAL A 509 5.84 -8.19 21.23
C VAL A 509 4.55 -7.60 21.80
N MET A 510 4.61 -7.18 23.06
CA MET A 510 3.54 -6.42 23.71
C MET A 510 3.70 -4.93 23.39
N VAL A 511 2.63 -4.28 22.91
CA VAL A 511 2.65 -2.86 22.53
C VAL A 511 1.63 -1.99 23.28
N GLY A 512 0.76 -2.62 24.07
CA GLY A 512 -0.28 -1.98 24.86
C GLY A 512 -1.09 -2.99 25.64
N ASP A 513 -2.03 -2.51 26.44
CA ASP A 513 -2.95 -3.36 27.21
C ASP A 513 -3.77 -4.25 26.28
N GLY A 514 -3.59 -5.57 26.39
CA GLY A 514 -4.28 -6.54 25.54
C GLY A 514 -3.82 -6.58 24.08
N VAL A 515 -2.81 -5.80 23.68
CA VAL A 515 -2.29 -5.77 22.30
C VAL A 515 -0.93 -6.45 22.23
N CYS A 516 -0.90 -7.60 21.56
CA CYS A 516 0.26 -8.48 21.43
C CYS A 516 0.39 -8.96 19.99
N TYR A 517 1.61 -8.94 19.45
CA TYR A 517 1.92 -9.45 18.12
C TYR A 517 2.87 -10.64 18.23
N THR A 518 2.56 -11.76 17.59
CA THR A 518 3.42 -12.94 17.60
C THR A 518 4.63 -12.74 16.69
N ASP A 519 5.71 -13.52 16.91
CA ASP A 519 6.85 -13.52 16.00
C ASP A 519 6.44 -13.84 14.55
N GLU A 520 5.51 -14.77 14.35
CA GLU A 520 4.96 -15.13 13.04
C GLU A 520 4.32 -13.92 12.35
N MET A 521 3.42 -13.21 13.04
CA MET A 521 2.82 -11.98 12.48
C MET A 521 3.88 -10.93 12.12
N ILE A 522 4.85 -10.69 13.00
CA ILE A 522 5.90 -9.69 12.78
C ILE A 522 6.76 -10.02 11.56
N ILE A 523 6.99 -11.31 11.33
CA ILE A 523 7.86 -11.81 10.26
C ILE A 523 7.10 -11.92 8.95
N GLU A 524 5.88 -12.44 8.95
CA GLU A 524 5.12 -12.72 7.74
C GLU A 524 4.41 -11.47 7.19
N GLU A 525 3.90 -10.60 8.06
CA GLU A 525 3.08 -9.48 7.61
C GLU A 525 3.93 -8.24 7.31
N PRO A 526 3.93 -7.74 6.05
CA PRO A 526 4.76 -6.60 5.64
C PRO A 526 4.41 -5.30 6.38
N ASP A 527 3.22 -5.21 6.98
CA ASP A 527 2.80 -4.08 7.82
C ASP A 527 3.53 -3.97 9.17
N PHE A 528 4.29 -5.00 9.55
CA PHE A 528 5.00 -5.06 10.83
C PHE A 528 6.50 -4.77 10.71
N HIS A 529 7.03 -4.81 9.50
CA HIS A 529 8.45 -4.65 9.26
C HIS A 529 8.76 -3.84 8.01
N TYR A 530 9.95 -3.27 7.98
CA TYR A 530 10.58 -2.75 6.77
C TYR A 530 11.80 -3.59 6.43
N MET A 531 12.20 -3.53 5.17
CA MET A 531 13.35 -4.28 4.67
C MET A 531 14.58 -3.39 4.62
N PHE A 532 15.71 -3.95 5.07
CA PHE A 532 17.00 -3.31 4.95
C PHE A 532 18.13 -4.32 4.79
N ASN A 533 18.90 -4.21 3.72
CA ASN A 533 19.98 -5.13 3.35
C ASN A 533 19.52 -6.60 3.42
N GLY A 534 18.35 -6.91 2.87
CA GLY A 534 17.81 -8.28 2.86
C GLY A 534 17.42 -8.86 4.23
N LEU A 535 17.26 -8.01 5.26
CA LEU A 535 16.78 -8.40 6.59
C LEU A 535 15.54 -7.56 6.95
N LYS A 536 14.59 -8.17 7.67
CA LYS A 536 13.41 -7.49 8.20
C LYS A 536 13.77 -6.76 9.49
N PHE A 537 13.25 -5.56 9.66
CA PHE A 537 13.36 -4.77 10.90
C PHE A 537 11.98 -4.34 11.35
N LEU A 538 11.71 -4.45 12.65
CA LEU A 538 10.43 -4.05 13.23
C LEU A 538 10.15 -2.56 12.95
N ASN A 539 8.92 -2.27 12.53
CA ASN A 539 8.49 -0.89 12.28
C ASN A 539 8.70 0.02 13.48
N LEU A 540 9.14 1.26 13.21
CA LEU A 540 9.51 2.22 14.26
C LEU A 540 8.34 2.56 15.18
N ASP A 541 7.13 2.62 14.63
CA ASP A 541 5.88 2.85 15.38
C ASP A 541 5.58 1.71 16.36
N ILE A 542 5.75 0.45 15.91
CA ILE A 542 5.58 -0.75 16.75
C ILE A 542 6.68 -0.80 17.82
N LEU A 543 7.93 -0.53 17.44
CA LEU A 543 9.05 -0.45 18.35
C LEU A 543 8.84 0.62 19.42
N ARG A 544 8.35 1.80 19.04
CA ARG A 544 8.00 2.90 19.95
C ARG A 544 6.93 2.48 20.94
N ASN A 545 5.84 1.88 20.46
CA ASN A 545 4.74 1.45 21.32
C ASN A 545 5.16 0.33 22.28
N MET A 546 5.94 -0.65 21.79
CA MET A 546 6.56 -1.68 22.63
C MET A 546 7.41 -1.08 23.75
N LYS A 547 8.30 -0.13 23.42
CA LYS A 547 9.16 0.53 24.41
C LYS A 547 8.36 1.36 25.41
N LYS A 548 7.34 2.08 24.93
CA LYS A 548 6.43 2.86 25.78
C LYS A 548 5.69 1.96 26.78
N TYR A 549 5.21 0.81 26.33
CA TYR A 549 4.52 -0.16 27.19
C TYR A 549 5.48 -0.80 28.21
N ARG A 550 6.68 -1.22 27.77
CA ARG A 550 7.68 -1.84 28.64
C ARG A 550 8.25 -0.88 29.70
N ASN A 551 8.35 0.41 29.36
CA ASN A 551 8.67 1.52 30.26
C ASN A 551 9.92 1.33 31.15
N MET A 552 11.02 0.79 30.60
CA MET A 552 12.32 0.79 31.29
C MET A 552 12.98 2.18 31.20
N ASP A 553 13.95 2.48 32.08
CA ASP A 553 14.68 3.76 32.06
C ASP A 553 15.25 4.12 30.67
N LYS A 554 15.84 3.13 29.98
CA LYS A 554 16.34 3.30 28.61
C LYS A 554 15.23 3.53 27.57
N ASP A 555 14.06 2.96 27.79
CA ASP A 555 12.93 3.06 26.87
C ASP A 555 12.27 4.44 26.94
N VAL A 556 12.23 5.06 28.11
CA VAL A 556 11.76 6.45 28.26
C VAL A 556 12.60 7.39 27.38
N VAL A 557 13.91 7.20 27.34
CA VAL A 557 14.81 7.97 26.48
C VAL A 557 14.57 7.67 25.01
N ASP A 558 14.47 6.38 24.65
CA ASP A 558 14.25 5.96 23.26
C ASP A 558 12.92 6.45 22.69
N VAL A 559 11.82 6.35 23.46
CA VAL A 559 10.50 6.86 23.04
C VAL A 559 10.57 8.37 22.82
N ARG A 560 11.24 9.10 23.72
CA ARG A 560 11.43 10.55 23.56
C ARG A 560 12.24 10.89 22.31
N LEU A 561 13.29 10.14 21.99
CA LEU A 561 14.07 10.33 20.76
C LEU A 561 13.21 10.12 19.52
N ILE A 562 12.37 9.09 19.50
CA ILE A 562 11.45 8.82 18.38
C ILE A 562 10.42 9.95 18.25
N ASP A 563 9.86 10.43 19.37
CA ASP A 563 8.90 11.53 19.36
C ASP A 563 9.49 12.83 18.82
N ILE A 564 10.66 13.22 19.31
CA ILE A 564 11.38 14.40 18.78
C ILE A 564 11.69 14.22 17.31
N PHE A 565 12.12 13.02 16.89
CA PHE A 565 12.40 12.73 15.49
C PHE A 565 11.17 12.92 14.60
N TYR A 566 10.00 12.43 15.02
CA TYR A 566 8.75 12.64 14.27
C TYR A 566 8.32 14.10 14.25
N ASP A 567 8.51 14.84 15.33
CA ASP A 567 8.18 16.27 15.37
C ASP A 567 9.13 17.08 14.49
N SER A 568 10.42 16.76 14.50
CA SER A 568 11.42 17.39 13.64
C SER A 568 11.17 17.11 12.16
N LEU A 569 10.78 15.89 11.77
CA LEU A 569 10.42 15.58 10.38
C LEU A 569 9.18 16.35 9.89
N LYS A 570 8.29 16.78 10.78
CA LYS A 570 7.14 17.64 10.43
C LYS A 570 7.52 19.12 10.31
N ALA A 571 8.58 19.54 10.99
CA ALA A 571 8.96 20.94 11.13
C ALA A 571 10.11 21.38 10.20
N PHE A 572 10.91 20.42 9.71
CA PHE A 572 12.09 20.70 8.91
C PHE A 572 12.18 19.77 7.70
N ASP A 573 12.36 20.37 6.53
CA ASP A 573 12.72 19.62 5.31
C ASP A 573 14.23 19.26 5.28
N ASP A 574 15.05 19.95 6.07
CA ASP A 574 16.50 19.73 6.15
C ASP A 574 16.88 18.65 7.19
N LYS A 575 17.18 17.45 6.69
CA LYS A 575 17.64 16.29 7.47
C LYS A 575 18.94 16.53 8.24
N GLU A 576 19.82 17.42 7.77
CA GLU A 576 21.05 17.77 8.49
C GLU A 576 20.72 18.60 9.73
N LEU A 577 19.74 19.48 9.64
CA LEU A 577 19.25 20.29 10.76
C LEU A 577 18.55 19.41 11.81
N VAL A 578 17.71 18.46 11.38
CA VAL A 578 17.10 17.44 12.26
C VAL A 578 18.19 16.70 13.03
N ARG A 579 19.23 16.21 12.35
CA ARG A 579 20.34 15.50 12.99
C ARG A 579 21.08 16.37 14.01
N LYS A 580 21.43 17.61 13.66
CA LYS A 580 22.10 18.56 14.58
C LYS A 580 21.24 18.85 15.82
N GLN A 581 19.92 18.99 15.67
CA GLN A 581 19.00 19.20 16.79
C GLN A 581 18.95 17.98 17.72
N MET A 582 18.91 16.77 17.16
CA MET A 582 18.97 15.52 17.94
C MET A 582 20.29 15.38 18.70
N GLU A 583 21.43 15.64 18.05
CA GLU A 583 22.76 15.61 18.68
C GLU A 583 22.87 16.64 19.82
N SER A 584 22.32 17.85 19.63
CA SER A 584 22.26 18.87 20.69
C SER A 584 21.46 18.43 21.92
N GLN A 585 20.34 17.72 21.72
CA GLN A 585 19.51 17.24 22.84
C GLN A 585 20.15 16.07 23.58
N LEU A 586 20.81 15.15 22.87
CA LEU A 586 21.61 14.08 23.48
C LEU A 586 22.69 14.66 24.42
N ASN A 587 23.33 15.76 24.00
CA ASN A 587 24.39 16.42 24.77
C ASN A 587 23.88 17.29 25.95
N ARG A 588 22.59 17.64 26.01
CA ARG A 588 22.00 18.44 27.12
C ARG A 588 21.65 17.62 28.36
N ARG A 589 21.82 16.30 28.32
CA ARG A 589 21.44 15.37 29.40
C ARG A 589 22.59 14.51 29.93
N TYR A 590 23.81 14.71 29.44
CA TYR A 590 25.04 14.15 30.02
C TYR A 590 25.79 15.21 30.82
#